data_AF-A0A327HJW6-F1
#
_entry.id   AF-A0A327HJW6-F1
#
_cell.length_a   1.000
_cell.length_b   1.000
_cell.length_c   1.000
_cell.angle_alpha   90.00
_cell.angle_beta   90.00
_cell.angle_gamma   90.00
#
_symmetry.space_group_name_H-M   'P 1'
#
loop_
_entity.id
_entity.type
_entity.pdbx_description
1 polymer ?
#
loop_
_entity_poly.entity_id
_entity_poly.type
_entity_poly.pdbx_seq_one_letter_code
_entity_poly.pdbx_strand_id
1 'polypeptide(L)' 'GQILKLKKGGRWPTKRLPKFIAYFLAIFHPKLSIKHLKKSLGIRVSYDVEDSWAELDIKPYDPEDTIIDSINSILKNT' A
#
# COMPACT_ATOMS: atom_id res chain seq x y z
N GLY A 1 -5.37 -1.84 -4.44
CA GLY A 1 -6.12 -1.16 -5.52
C GLY A 1 -6.93 -2.16 -6.33
N GLN A 2 -6.31 -2.89 -7.26
CA GLN A 2 -7.02 -3.86 -8.12
C GLN A 2 -7.70 -4.99 -7.32
N ILE A 3 -7.00 -5.59 -6.34
CA ILE A 3 -7.55 -6.64 -5.46
C ILE A 3 -8.86 -6.20 -4.79
N LEU A 4 -8.92 -4.96 -4.32
CA LEU A 4 -10.11 -4.39 -3.68
C LEU A 4 -11.28 -4.19 -4.65
N LYS A 5 -10.96 -3.76 -5.88
CA LYS A 5 -11.95 -3.65 -6.94
C LYS A 5 -12.54 -5.03 -7.29
N LEU A 6 -11.70 -6.07 -7.31
CA LEU A 6 -12.12 -7.44 -7.61
C LEU A 6 -12.93 -8.08 -6.48
N LYS A 7 -12.44 -8.03 -5.24
CA LYS A 7 -13.08 -8.72 -4.09
C LYS A 7 -14.26 -7.98 -3.47
N LYS A 8 -14.26 -6.63 -3.44
CA LYS A 8 -15.27 -5.83 -2.71
C LYS A 8 -16.22 -5.04 -3.61
N GLY A 9 -15.90 -4.90 -4.91
CA GLY A 9 -16.63 -4.01 -5.81
C GLY A 9 -16.50 -2.53 -5.43
N GLY A 10 -16.92 -1.63 -6.32
CA GLY A 10 -16.92 -0.17 -6.07
C GLY A 10 -15.74 0.62 -6.67
N ARG A 11 -15.72 1.93 -6.39
CA ARG A 11 -14.77 2.90 -6.97
C ARG A 11 -13.49 2.97 -6.14
N TRP A 12 -12.53 2.10 -6.45
CA TRP A 12 -11.20 2.09 -5.82
C TRP A 12 -10.13 2.71 -6.72
N PRO A 13 -9.13 3.40 -6.16
CA PRO A 13 -7.99 3.90 -6.93
C PRO A 13 -7.15 2.72 -7.42
N THR A 14 -7.20 2.45 -8.72
CA THR A 14 -6.39 1.42 -9.40
C THR A 14 -5.30 2.00 -10.30
N LYS A 15 -5.42 3.28 -10.66
CA LYS A 15 -4.46 3.98 -11.52
C LYS A 15 -3.30 4.49 -10.69
N ARG A 16 -2.07 4.34 -11.22
CA ARG A 16 -0.87 4.92 -10.63
C ARG A 16 -0.64 6.31 -11.22
N LEU A 17 -0.35 7.29 -10.37
CA LEU A 17 0.00 8.64 -10.81
C LEU A 17 1.40 8.63 -11.44
N PRO A 18 1.59 9.20 -12.65
CA PRO A 18 2.92 9.36 -13.23
C PRO A 18 3.84 10.16 -12.29
N LYS A 19 5.12 9.79 -12.25
CA LYS A 19 6.10 10.35 -11.28
C LYS A 19 6.14 11.88 -11.33
N PHE A 20 6.16 12.47 -12.53
CA PHE A 20 6.24 13.92 -12.72
C PHE A 20 5.06 14.66 -12.10
N ILE A 21 3.84 14.16 -12.30
CA ILE A 21 2.62 14.77 -11.75
C ILE A 21 2.61 14.63 -10.22
N ALA A 22 3.10 13.51 -9.70
CA ALA A 22 3.22 13.30 -8.26
C ALA A 22 4.13 14.34 -7.60
N TYR A 23 5.29 14.65 -8.21
CA TYR A 23 6.20 15.69 -7.72
C TYR A 23 5.59 17.09 -7.81
N PHE A 24 4.87 17.41 -8.89
CA PHE A 24 4.17 18.68 -9.00
C PHE A 24 3.13 18.85 -7.89
N LEU A 25 2.30 17.83 -7.64
CA LEU A 25 1.28 17.86 -6.59
C LEU A 25 1.89 17.98 -5.19
N ALA A 26 3.10 17.44 -5.00
CA ALA A 26 3.83 17.47 -3.73
C ALA A 26 4.21 18.86 -3.27
N ILE A 27 4.43 19.78 -4.22
CA ILE A 27 4.80 21.16 -3.93
C ILE A 27 3.61 21.87 -3.27
N PHE A 28 2.39 21.54 -3.68
CA PHE A 28 1.17 22.22 -3.24
C PHE A 28 0.41 21.48 -2.11
N HIS A 29 0.70 20.22 -1.85
CA HIS A 29 -0.10 19.40 -0.92
C HIS A 29 0.61 19.17 0.43
N PRO A 30 0.05 19.65 1.57
CA PRO A 30 0.73 19.59 2.87
C PRO A 30 0.94 18.16 3.40
N LYS A 31 0.09 17.20 3.00
CA LYS A 31 0.25 15.78 3.38
C LYS A 31 1.16 14.98 2.41
N LEU A 32 1.60 15.58 1.30
CA LEU A 32 2.37 14.90 0.24
C LEU A 32 3.75 15.56 0.10
N SER A 33 4.63 15.33 1.08
CA SER A 33 5.97 15.92 1.07
C SER A 33 6.85 15.29 -0.02
N ILE A 34 7.65 16.12 -0.70
CA ILE A 34 8.68 15.71 -1.67
C ILE A 34 9.65 14.69 -1.05
N LYS A 35 9.96 14.81 0.26
CA LYS A 35 10.81 13.84 0.98
C LYS A 35 10.16 12.44 1.02
N HIS A 36 8.86 12.37 1.26
CA HIS A 36 8.11 11.11 1.25
C HIS A 36 8.03 10.51 -0.15
N LEU A 37 7.81 11.34 -1.17
CA LEU A 37 7.80 10.87 -2.55
C LEU A 37 9.16 10.32 -2.97
N LYS A 38 10.27 11.02 -2.68
CA LYS A 38 11.61 10.54 -2.98
C LYS A 38 11.93 9.20 -2.31
N LYS A 39 11.46 8.98 -1.08
CA LYS A 39 11.64 7.71 -0.34
C LYS A 39 10.75 6.58 -0.86
N SER A 40 9.55 6.88 -1.35
CA SER A 40 8.54 5.87 -1.73
C SER A 40 8.47 5.57 -3.23
N LEU A 41 8.81 6.52 -4.10
CA LEU A 41 8.78 6.36 -5.56
C LEU A 41 10.05 5.67 -6.07
N GLY A 42 10.00 4.34 -6.19
CA GLY A 42 10.91 3.60 -7.06
C GLY A 42 11.87 2.62 -6.38
N ILE A 43 11.83 2.48 -5.05
CA ILE A 43 12.65 1.49 -4.35
C ILE A 43 11.71 0.55 -3.60
N ARG A 44 11.44 -0.61 -4.21
CA ARG A 44 10.83 -1.74 -3.54
C ARG A 44 11.81 -2.89 -3.67
N VAL A 45 12.49 -3.20 -2.58
CA VAL A 45 13.35 -4.37 -2.49
C VAL A 45 12.52 -5.45 -1.84
N SER A 46 12.24 -6.53 -2.57
CA SER A 46 11.70 -7.75 -1.98
C SER A 46 12.86 -8.47 -1.29
N TYR A 47 12.88 -8.41 0.03
CA TYR A 47 13.78 -9.24 0.81
C TYR A 47 13.16 -10.63 0.92
N ASP A 48 13.96 -11.65 0.65
CA ASP A 48 13.60 -13.00 1.03
C ASP A 48 13.77 -13.11 2.54
N VAL A 49 12.68 -13.49 3.20
CA VAL A 49 12.57 -13.54 4.66
C VAL A 49 12.02 -14.90 5.12
N GLU A 50 11.96 -15.89 4.22
CA GLU A 50 11.36 -17.21 4.47
C GLU A 50 11.94 -17.87 5.74
N ASP A 51 13.27 -17.87 5.89
CA ASP A 51 13.98 -18.42 7.05
C ASP A 51 13.62 -17.73 8.37
N SER A 52 13.37 -16.42 8.35
CA SER A 52 13.04 -15.66 9.56
C SER A 52 11.66 -16.00 10.11
N TRP A 53 10.69 -16.35 9.25
CA TRP A 53 9.35 -16.74 9.72
C TRP A 53 9.38 -18.05 10.49
N ALA A 54 10.19 -19.01 10.03
CA ALA A 54 10.37 -20.31 10.67
C ALA A 54 11.08 -20.19 12.03
N GLU A 55 12.10 -19.34 12.13
CA GLU A 55 12.85 -19.14 13.37
C GLU A 55 12.06 -18.39 14.45
N LEU A 56 11.19 -17.46 14.04
CA LEU A 56 10.39 -16.64 14.96
C LEU A 56 9.01 -17.24 15.29
N ASP A 57 8.68 -18.44 14.79
CA ASP A 57 7.35 -19.09 14.90
C ASP A 57 6.19 -18.17 14.48
N ILE A 58 6.43 -17.30 13.49
CA ILE A 58 5.43 -16.35 13.03
C ILE A 58 4.63 -16.98 11.90
N LYS A 59 3.31 -17.06 12.07
CA LYS A 59 2.39 -17.53 11.03
C LYS A 59 2.26 -16.47 9.94
N PRO A 60 2.67 -16.75 8.70
CA PRO A 60 2.50 -15.79 7.60
C PRO A 60 1.01 -15.70 7.25
N TYR A 61 0.48 -14.49 7.27
CA TYR A 61 -0.85 -14.20 6.75
C TYR A 61 -0.76 -13.76 5.30
N ASP A 62 -1.73 -14.16 4.49
CA ASP A 62 -1.80 -13.70 3.12
C ASP A 62 -1.98 -12.16 3.08
N PRO A 63 -1.14 -11.44 2.31
CA PRO A 63 -1.24 -9.99 2.22
C PRO A 63 -2.59 -9.52 1.68
N GLU A 64 -3.26 -10.30 0.82
CA GLU A 64 -4.55 -9.88 0.27
C GLU A 64 -5.64 -9.87 1.35
N ASP A 65 -5.69 -10.92 2.16
CA ASP A 65 -6.68 -11.06 3.23
C ASP A 65 -6.48 -9.99 4.31
N THR A 66 -5.22 -9.71 4.67
CA THR A 66 -4.87 -8.63 5.61
C THR A 66 -5.34 -7.25 5.12
N ILE A 67 -5.20 -6.99 3.82
CA ILE A 67 -5.63 -5.73 3.19
C ILE A 67 -7.16 -5.59 3.24
N ILE A 68 -7.91 -6.66 3.00
CA ILE A 68 -9.38 -6.64 3.04
C ILE A 68 -9.87 -6.38 4.45
N ASP A 69 -9.30 -7.09 5.43
CA ASP A 69 -9.66 -6.94 6.84
C ASP A 69 -9.41 -5.51 7.33
N SER A 70 -8.24 -4.96 7.01
CA SER A 70 -7.88 -3.57 7.34
C SER A 70 -8.91 -2.56 6.82
N ILE A 71 -9.42 -2.74 5.60
CA ILE A 71 -10.44 -1.85 5.02
C ILE A 71 -11.81 -2.07 5.66
N ASN A 72 -12.17 -3.30 5.99
CA ASN A 72 -13.40 -3.59 6.72
C ASN A 72 -13.40 -2.90 8.09
N SER A 73 -12.25 -2.92 8.79
CA SER A 73 -12.06 -2.20 10.05
C SER A 73 -12.24 -0.69 9.91
N ILE A 74 -11.62 -0.07 8.90
CA ILE A 74 -11.77 1.37 8.63
C ILE A 74 -13.23 1.73 8.36
N LEU A 75 -13.92 1.00 7.48
CA LEU A 75 -15.32 1.31 7.14
C LEU A 75 -16.29 1.07 8.31
N LYS A 76 -15.98 0.18 9.25
CA LYS A 76 -16.80 -0.06 10.43
C LYS A 76 -16.64 1.05 11.47
N ASN A 77 -15.50 1.73 11.49
CA ASN A 77 -15.15 2.79 12.43
C ASN A 77 -15.17 4.20 11.79
N THR A 78 -15.89 4.34 10.67
CA THR A 78 -16.21 5.61 10.02
C THR A 78 -17.73 5.73 9.97
#